data_AF-A0A7S1XI97-F1
#
_entry.id   AF-A0A7S1XI97-F1
#
_cell.length_a   1.000
_cell.length_b   1.000
_cell.length_c   1.000
_cell.angle_alpha   90.00
_cell.angle_beta   90.00
_cell.angle_gamma   90.00
#
_symmetry.space_group_name_H-M   'P 1'
#
loop_
_entity.id
_entity.type
_entity.pdbx_description
1 polymer ?
#
loop_
_entity_poly.entity_id
_entity_poly.type
_entity_poly.pdbx_seq_one_letter_code
_entity_poly.pdbx_strand_id
1 'polypeptide(L)'
;RAAVATAVVAVAVVAAAVASAHQPGEGRPLTELCADIVESCDAGTDYFPHKMEVELMSQVADIRYHNTYVEFQVPSVDFAVAVVRCGCALPADLPESTHVLYSPAKSAYAYETPDLAFFEKLGAVGMIGAIQTELFLSSEKILQAVQSGAIARASPNYDVAQWWLNSHAGLIDPQVVSELPAFAVISPFDYTSNEFVNETEEKIAVFVSAEVRENSPLARLEWIKLFGLVLGAQQEANDAFESTRARYEQVKELISGSKFVPSVVTNSYYYEEGGSFNGWYTTPSASYVMQYIKDAGAAYRLGNPSGEAMQEDEVLRMFSSARYWIHYITTSATTIDEVLASDKTPSKIYGDMQSAQCGRVSSVNRKQSASKLGSDFFESGVVNPDVVLLDLAKLLHPEIPTSHEFVYYLDFESSSSLSCPLSSLPAVAPSGRHLVDFELLVMGADRFEVEDNVVALASASATALGLDSSAVELHFLAPRDGAETSFVVRAMAATDAVSGVVEKQDELATAAESALKQSTSTTSVTVQGMPAVSPPLEDDAGSGLSGGAIAGIVIGSLVAIALVVVLVVWMLKRQRATGGKGSAVDAHDPEEGVAV
;
A
#
# COMPACT_ATOMS: atom_id res chain seq x y z
N ARG A 1 79.17 -41.97 -17.63
CA ARG A 1 77.95 -41.48 -16.96
C ARG A 1 77.18 -40.67 -18.00
N ALA A 2 76.23 -41.31 -18.67
CA ALA A 2 74.78 -40.98 -18.69
C ALA A 2 74.45 -40.08 -19.91
N ALA A 3 73.87 -40.64 -20.98
CA ALA A 3 72.43 -40.85 -21.24
C ALA A 3 71.85 -39.64 -22.01
N VAL A 4 71.68 -39.76 -23.34
CA VAL A 4 70.41 -40.00 -24.05
C VAL A 4 69.29 -39.07 -23.57
N ALA A 5 68.89 -38.12 -24.42
CA ALA A 5 67.66 -37.35 -24.26
C ALA A 5 66.78 -37.57 -25.50
N THR A 6 65.64 -38.21 -25.29
CA THR A 6 64.53 -38.33 -26.23
C THR A 6 63.36 -37.53 -25.64
N ALA A 7 62.72 -36.75 -26.49
CA ALA A 7 61.61 -35.85 -26.18
C ALA A 7 60.33 -36.60 -25.76
N VAL A 8 59.54 -35.98 -24.88
CA VAL A 8 58.11 -36.26 -24.69
C VAL A 8 57.37 -34.92 -24.73
N VAL A 9 56.42 -34.84 -25.65
CA VAL A 9 55.44 -33.75 -25.80
C VAL A 9 54.30 -33.99 -24.81
N ALA A 10 53.94 -32.98 -24.03
CA ALA A 10 52.73 -32.98 -23.20
C ALA A 10 51.85 -31.78 -23.54
N VAL A 11 50.56 -32.07 -23.72
CA VAL A 11 49.45 -31.21 -24.13
C VAL A 11 49.20 -30.10 -23.12
N ALA A 12 49.11 -28.85 -23.57
CA ALA A 12 48.75 -27.71 -22.75
C ALA A 12 47.22 -27.55 -22.70
N VAL A 13 46.63 -27.77 -21.52
CA VAL A 13 45.32 -27.22 -21.16
C VAL A 13 45.56 -25.77 -20.76
N VAL A 14 45.03 -24.83 -21.54
CA VAL A 14 45.10 -23.40 -21.22
C VAL A 14 44.00 -23.11 -20.20
N ALA A 15 44.38 -23.05 -18.92
CA ALA A 15 43.60 -22.33 -17.93
C ALA A 15 43.90 -20.83 -18.09
N ALA A 16 42.97 -20.08 -18.66
CA ALA A 16 43.04 -18.62 -18.64
C ALA A 16 42.50 -18.16 -17.27
N ALA A 17 43.41 -17.86 -16.35
CA ALA A 17 43.09 -17.09 -15.16
C ALA A 17 42.96 -15.62 -15.61
N VAL A 18 41.73 -15.11 -15.63
CA VAL A 18 41.45 -13.67 -15.65
C VAL A 18 41.29 -13.27 -14.18
N ALA A 19 42.05 -12.26 -13.76
CA ALA A 19 41.87 -11.67 -12.45
C ALA A 19 40.59 -10.83 -12.47
N SER A 20 39.48 -11.39 -11.98
CA SER A 20 38.22 -10.68 -11.78
C SER A 20 38.26 -9.88 -10.47
N ALA A 21 37.74 -8.65 -10.52
CA ALA A 21 37.17 -8.01 -9.33
C ALA A 21 36.10 -8.95 -8.76
N HIS A 22 36.21 -9.32 -7.48
CA HIS A 22 35.31 -10.30 -6.85
C HIS A 22 33.87 -9.76 -6.87
N GLN A 23 32.99 -10.44 -7.60
CA GLN A 23 31.55 -10.24 -7.52
C GLN A 23 31.02 -10.91 -6.24
N PRO A 24 30.03 -10.33 -5.54
CA PRO A 24 29.49 -10.95 -4.36
C PRO A 24 28.87 -12.33 -4.64
N GLY A 25 29.35 -13.37 -3.93
CA GLY A 25 28.99 -14.77 -4.19
C GLY A 25 29.76 -15.46 -5.34
N GLU A 26 30.73 -14.79 -5.96
CA GLU A 26 31.61 -15.39 -6.97
C GLU A 26 32.41 -16.56 -6.37
N GLY A 27 32.40 -17.70 -7.06
CA GLY A 27 33.05 -18.94 -6.61
C GLY A 27 32.18 -19.87 -5.75
N ARG A 28 30.95 -19.47 -5.39
CA ARG A 28 29.99 -20.37 -4.72
C ARG A 28 29.41 -21.41 -5.70
N PRO A 29 29.24 -22.68 -5.28
CA PRO A 29 28.59 -23.69 -6.12
C PRO A 29 27.15 -23.30 -6.48
N LEU A 30 26.74 -23.52 -7.73
CA LEU A 30 25.35 -23.25 -8.16
C LEU A 30 24.31 -24.01 -7.32
N THR A 31 24.65 -25.17 -6.75
CA THR A 31 23.78 -25.94 -5.84
C THR A 31 23.44 -25.22 -4.53
N GLU A 32 24.19 -24.18 -4.18
CA GLU A 32 23.88 -23.29 -3.07
C GLU A 32 23.02 -22.10 -3.49
N LEU A 33 23.16 -21.65 -4.74
CA LEU A 33 22.50 -20.44 -5.26
C LEU A 33 21.15 -20.73 -5.92
N CYS A 34 20.97 -21.92 -6.47
CA CYS A 34 19.87 -22.27 -7.37
C CYS A 34 18.92 -23.32 -6.78
N ALA A 35 17.62 -23.07 -6.91
CA ALA A 35 16.58 -24.06 -6.60
C ALA A 35 16.43 -25.11 -7.72
N ASP A 36 16.67 -24.71 -8.98
CA ASP A 36 16.56 -25.57 -10.16
C ASP A 36 17.65 -25.23 -11.18
N ILE A 37 18.52 -26.20 -11.50
CA ILE A 37 19.71 -26.03 -12.35
C ILE A 37 19.48 -26.73 -13.68
N VAL A 38 19.57 -25.99 -14.78
CA VAL A 38 19.60 -26.58 -16.13
C VAL A 38 20.95 -27.23 -16.38
N GLU A 39 20.99 -28.56 -16.52
CA GLU A 39 22.26 -29.29 -16.74
C GLU A 39 22.96 -28.95 -18.07
N SER A 40 22.19 -28.63 -19.11
CA SER A 40 22.69 -28.23 -20.43
C SER A 40 21.93 -27.01 -20.92
N CYS A 41 22.36 -25.82 -20.50
CA CYS A 41 21.77 -24.57 -20.96
C CYS A 41 21.97 -24.35 -22.47
N ASP A 42 20.88 -24.10 -23.19
CA ASP A 42 20.88 -23.76 -24.61
C ASP A 42 20.66 -22.26 -24.82
N ALA A 43 21.66 -21.57 -25.36
CA ALA A 43 21.58 -20.13 -25.64
C ALA A 43 20.48 -19.74 -26.64
N GLY A 44 19.94 -20.69 -27.42
CA GLY A 44 18.82 -20.47 -28.32
C GLY A 44 17.43 -20.55 -27.67
N THR A 45 17.33 -21.05 -26.44
CA THR A 45 16.06 -21.25 -25.73
C THR A 45 15.72 -20.04 -24.87
N ASP A 46 14.51 -19.49 -25.02
CA ASP A 46 14.00 -18.44 -24.13
C ASP A 46 13.59 -19.06 -22.78
N TYR A 47 14.46 -18.91 -21.77
CA TYR A 47 14.22 -19.35 -20.40
C TYR A 47 13.43 -18.33 -19.56
N PHE A 48 13.12 -17.16 -20.13
CA PHE A 48 12.28 -16.13 -19.50
C PHE A 48 11.06 -15.80 -20.38
N PRO A 49 10.24 -16.80 -20.77
CA PRO A 49 9.18 -16.63 -21.77
C PRO A 49 8.04 -15.71 -21.30
N HIS A 50 7.84 -15.62 -19.98
CA HIS A 50 6.87 -14.72 -19.35
C HIS A 50 7.54 -13.38 -19.09
N LYS A 51 7.54 -12.52 -20.11
CA LYS A 51 8.15 -11.19 -20.04
C LYS A 51 7.30 -10.26 -19.18
N MET A 52 7.96 -9.41 -18.42
CA MET A 52 7.32 -8.35 -17.66
C MET A 52 7.16 -7.13 -18.58
N GLU A 53 5.95 -6.61 -18.66
CA GLU A 53 5.72 -5.27 -19.19
C GLU A 53 5.80 -4.32 -17.99
N VAL A 54 6.72 -3.36 -18.02
CA VAL A 54 6.86 -2.37 -16.95
C VAL A 54 6.27 -1.07 -17.41
N GLU A 55 5.25 -0.62 -16.70
CA GLU A 55 4.48 0.58 -17.06
C GLU A 55 4.59 1.68 -16.01
N LEU A 56 4.79 1.33 -14.74
CA LEU A 56 4.58 2.23 -13.61
C LEU A 56 5.84 2.43 -12.75
N MET A 57 6.75 1.44 -12.67
CA MET A 57 8.00 1.58 -11.91
C MET A 57 8.85 2.73 -12.47
N SER A 58 9.16 3.70 -11.62
CA SER A 58 10.06 4.81 -11.92
C SER A 58 11.49 4.55 -11.45
N GLN A 59 11.66 3.59 -10.54
CA GLN A 59 12.95 3.24 -9.96
C GLN A 59 13.66 2.10 -10.70
N VAL A 60 13.11 1.62 -11.81
CA VAL A 60 13.67 0.54 -12.63
C VAL A 60 13.77 1.01 -14.08
N ALA A 61 14.92 0.81 -14.70
CA ALA A 61 15.18 1.24 -16.08
C ALA A 61 15.91 0.16 -16.89
N ASP A 62 15.96 0.37 -18.21
CA ASP A 62 16.76 -0.42 -19.14
C ASP A 62 16.55 -1.94 -19.07
N ILE A 63 15.30 -2.38 -18.88
CA ILE A 63 14.97 -3.81 -18.82
C ILE A 63 15.20 -4.45 -20.19
N ARG A 64 16.09 -5.43 -20.26
CA ARG A 64 16.44 -6.15 -21.49
C ARG A 64 16.33 -7.65 -21.27
N TYR A 65 15.51 -8.27 -22.11
CA TYR A 65 15.33 -9.71 -22.13
C TYR A 65 16.28 -10.35 -23.13
N HIS A 66 17.03 -11.32 -22.64
CA HIS A 66 17.79 -12.27 -23.44
C HIS A 66 17.26 -13.68 -23.17
N ASN A 67 17.71 -14.63 -23.98
CA ASN A 67 17.27 -16.02 -23.85
C ASN A 67 17.64 -16.64 -22.49
N THR A 68 18.83 -16.34 -21.97
CA THR A 68 19.38 -16.98 -20.77
C THR A 68 19.53 -16.05 -19.57
N TYR A 69 19.18 -14.77 -19.70
CA TYR A 69 19.25 -13.79 -18.64
C TYR A 69 18.38 -12.56 -18.92
N VAL A 70 18.11 -11.77 -17.88
CA VAL A 70 17.41 -10.49 -17.97
C VAL A 70 18.24 -9.43 -17.26
N GLU A 71 18.43 -8.28 -17.89
CA GLU A 71 19.17 -7.14 -17.33
C GLU A 71 18.22 -6.01 -16.97
N PHE A 72 18.53 -5.25 -15.91
CA PHE A 72 17.87 -4.00 -15.59
C PHE A 72 18.77 -3.12 -14.71
N GLN A 73 18.38 -1.87 -14.52
CA GLN A 73 19.05 -0.92 -13.64
C GLN A 73 18.09 -0.39 -12.59
N VAL A 74 18.62 -0.08 -11.40
CA VAL A 74 17.98 0.73 -10.36
C VAL A 74 18.75 2.06 -10.28
N PRO A 75 18.34 3.10 -11.06
CA PRO A 75 19.17 4.29 -11.26
C PRO A 75 19.41 5.12 -10.00
N SER A 76 18.48 5.07 -9.04
CA SER A 76 18.56 5.89 -7.81
C SER A 76 19.71 5.51 -6.87
N VAL A 77 20.39 4.39 -7.16
CA VAL A 77 21.59 3.91 -6.46
C VAL A 77 22.69 3.42 -7.40
N ASP A 78 22.61 3.74 -8.70
CA ASP A 78 23.56 3.29 -9.74
C ASP A 78 23.81 1.77 -9.74
N PHE A 79 22.72 1.00 -9.65
CA PHE A 79 22.79 -0.45 -9.46
C PHE A 79 22.33 -1.21 -10.71
N ALA A 80 23.28 -1.82 -11.43
CA ALA A 80 23.00 -2.69 -12.58
C ALA A 80 22.89 -4.15 -12.14
N VAL A 81 21.89 -4.85 -12.67
CA VAL A 81 21.59 -6.25 -12.33
C VAL A 81 21.46 -7.10 -13.57
N ALA A 82 22.00 -8.32 -13.52
CA ALA A 82 21.70 -9.39 -14.45
C ALA A 82 21.12 -10.59 -13.68
N VAL A 83 19.88 -10.96 -13.97
CA VAL A 83 19.25 -12.19 -13.45
C VAL A 83 19.45 -13.30 -14.46
N VAL A 84 20.27 -14.28 -14.12
CA VAL A 84 20.76 -15.33 -15.01
C VAL A 84 20.05 -16.63 -14.71
N ARG A 85 19.64 -17.36 -15.76
CA ARG A 85 19.03 -18.67 -15.59
C ARG A 85 20.05 -19.62 -14.96
N CYS A 86 19.67 -20.25 -13.85
CA CYS A 86 20.49 -21.26 -13.19
C CYS A 86 20.94 -22.38 -14.14
N GLY A 87 22.25 -22.62 -14.19
CA GLY A 87 22.89 -23.57 -15.11
C GLY A 87 23.37 -22.97 -16.43
N CYS A 88 23.04 -21.71 -16.71
CA CYS A 88 23.58 -20.98 -17.86
C CYS A 88 24.88 -20.24 -17.52
N ALA A 89 25.73 -20.06 -18.53
CA ALA A 89 26.95 -19.28 -18.40
C ALA A 89 26.65 -17.78 -18.32
N LEU A 90 27.49 -17.03 -17.60
CA LEU A 90 27.47 -15.57 -17.61
C LEU A 90 27.81 -15.04 -19.01
N PRO A 91 27.09 -14.04 -19.52
CA PRO A 91 27.46 -13.36 -20.75
C PRO A 91 28.84 -12.70 -20.63
N ALA A 92 29.69 -12.88 -21.64
CA ALA A 92 31.08 -12.44 -21.61
C ALA A 92 31.25 -10.91 -21.72
N ASP A 93 30.20 -10.21 -22.15
CA ASP A 93 30.14 -8.77 -22.36
C ASP A 93 29.43 -8.01 -21.22
N LEU A 94 28.99 -8.70 -20.16
CA LEU A 94 28.47 -8.03 -18.97
C LEU A 94 29.54 -7.10 -18.37
N PRO A 95 29.22 -5.84 -18.07
CA PRO A 95 30.12 -4.96 -17.33
C PRO A 95 30.52 -5.56 -15.99
N GLU A 96 31.79 -5.40 -15.59
CA GLU A 96 32.32 -5.92 -14.32
C GLU A 96 31.59 -5.37 -13.08
N SER A 97 30.87 -4.25 -13.19
CA SER A 97 30.07 -3.66 -12.12
C SER A 97 28.64 -4.21 -12.03
N THR A 98 28.25 -5.16 -12.90
CA THR A 98 26.89 -5.73 -12.94
C THR A 98 26.74 -6.77 -11.84
N HIS A 99 25.74 -6.59 -10.98
CA HIS A 99 25.41 -7.54 -9.94
C HIS A 99 24.66 -8.73 -10.52
N VAL A 100 25.15 -9.94 -10.24
CA VAL A 100 24.57 -11.16 -10.78
C VAL A 100 23.66 -11.81 -9.75
N LEU A 101 22.42 -12.10 -10.16
CA LEU A 101 21.48 -12.94 -9.43
C LEU A 101 21.16 -14.17 -10.27
N TYR A 102 20.83 -15.28 -9.62
CA TYR A 102 20.46 -16.51 -10.30
C TYR A 102 18.97 -16.82 -10.12
N SER A 103 18.32 -17.36 -11.16
CA SER A 103 16.89 -17.69 -11.15
C SER A 103 16.60 -19.14 -11.59
N PRO A 104 15.73 -19.88 -10.87
CA PRO A 104 15.14 -19.51 -9.58
C PRO A 104 16.19 -19.62 -8.48
N ALA A 105 16.28 -18.57 -7.65
CA ALA A 105 17.15 -18.56 -6.48
C ALA A 105 16.73 -19.61 -5.45
N LYS A 106 17.71 -20.19 -4.73
CA LYS A 106 17.47 -21.24 -3.73
C LYS A 106 16.93 -20.69 -2.42
N SER A 107 17.49 -19.58 -1.95
CA SER A 107 17.16 -18.98 -0.67
C SER A 107 17.44 -17.48 -0.65
N ALA A 108 16.70 -16.75 0.17
CA ALA A 108 16.83 -15.32 0.33
C ALA A 108 17.03 -14.93 1.79
N TYR A 109 17.84 -13.89 2.01
CA TYR A 109 17.71 -13.02 3.16
C TYR A 109 16.77 -11.87 2.78
N ALA A 110 15.76 -11.59 3.60
CA ALA A 110 14.87 -10.45 3.40
C ALA A 110 15.03 -9.47 4.57
N TYR A 111 15.53 -8.27 4.27
CA TYR A 111 15.87 -7.28 5.29
C TYR A 111 14.62 -6.60 5.85
N GLU A 112 13.77 -6.06 4.96
CA GLU A 112 12.60 -5.27 5.36
C GLU A 112 11.30 -6.08 5.27
N THR A 113 10.30 -5.72 6.08
CA THR A 113 9.00 -6.40 6.06
C THR A 113 8.20 -6.26 4.76
N PRO A 114 8.25 -5.15 3.99
CA PRO A 114 7.60 -5.09 2.67
C PRO A 114 8.09 -6.20 1.72
N ASP A 115 9.39 -6.52 1.76
CA ASP A 115 9.98 -7.56 0.90
C ASP A 115 9.31 -8.92 1.15
N LEU A 116 9.07 -9.25 2.42
CA LEU A 116 8.40 -10.48 2.85
C LEU A 116 7.01 -10.64 2.24
N ALA A 117 6.28 -9.55 2.06
CA ALA A 117 4.95 -9.58 1.47
C ALA A 117 4.98 -9.99 -0.01
N PHE A 118 6.03 -9.64 -0.76
CA PHE A 118 6.20 -10.11 -2.14
C PHE A 118 6.45 -11.63 -2.19
N PHE A 119 7.33 -12.15 -1.34
CA PHE A 119 7.54 -13.61 -1.21
C PHE A 119 6.24 -14.31 -0.85
N GLU A 120 5.47 -13.78 0.10
CA GLU A 120 4.21 -14.39 0.51
C GLU A 120 3.16 -14.38 -0.59
N LYS A 121 2.99 -13.24 -1.29
CA LYS A 121 2.04 -13.09 -2.41
C LYS A 121 2.35 -14.06 -3.56
N LEU A 122 3.63 -14.35 -3.80
CA LEU A 122 4.11 -15.30 -4.81
C LEU A 122 4.15 -16.76 -4.33
N GLY A 123 3.73 -17.04 -3.08
CA GLY A 123 3.78 -18.39 -2.52
C GLY A 123 5.20 -18.89 -2.22
N ALA A 124 6.19 -18.00 -2.21
CA ALA A 124 7.62 -18.28 -2.08
C ALA A 124 8.18 -18.14 -0.66
N VAL A 125 7.33 -18.16 0.38
CA VAL A 125 7.76 -18.07 1.79
C VAL A 125 8.83 -19.11 2.15
N GLY A 126 8.76 -20.32 1.56
CA GLY A 126 9.73 -21.38 1.79
C GLY A 126 11.15 -21.11 1.26
N MET A 127 11.32 -20.05 0.46
CA MET A 127 12.64 -19.59 0.01
C MET A 127 13.28 -18.60 0.98
N ILE A 128 12.54 -18.06 1.95
CA ILE A 128 13.12 -17.13 2.93
C ILE A 128 13.97 -17.96 3.90
N GLY A 129 15.28 -17.82 3.83
CA GLY A 129 16.21 -18.50 4.73
C GLY A 129 16.40 -17.72 6.03
N ALA A 130 16.39 -16.38 5.95
CA ALA A 130 16.59 -15.52 7.10
C ALA A 130 15.89 -14.16 6.94
N ILE A 131 15.54 -13.56 8.08
CA ILE A 131 15.05 -12.18 8.17
C ILE A 131 15.88 -11.40 9.20
N GLN A 132 15.79 -10.06 9.20
CA GLN A 132 16.45 -9.26 10.24
C GLN A 132 15.88 -9.57 11.63
N THR A 133 14.59 -9.30 11.86
CA THR A 133 13.91 -9.52 13.13
C THR A 133 12.41 -9.74 12.93
N GLU A 134 11.76 -10.52 13.79
CA GLU A 134 10.30 -10.70 13.79
C GLU A 134 9.55 -9.55 14.48
N LEU A 135 10.23 -8.61 15.13
CA LEU A 135 9.57 -7.61 15.98
C LEU A 135 8.54 -6.78 15.20
N PHE A 136 8.79 -6.47 13.93
CA PHE A 136 7.88 -5.67 13.11
C PHE A 136 6.91 -6.52 12.27
N LEU A 137 6.99 -7.84 12.36
CA LEU A 137 6.28 -8.78 11.50
C LEU A 137 4.81 -8.94 11.87
N SER A 138 3.94 -8.75 10.89
CA SER A 138 2.48 -8.88 10.98
C SER A 138 1.95 -10.14 10.29
N SER A 139 2.69 -10.74 9.36
CA SER A 139 2.36 -12.03 8.75
C SER A 139 2.46 -13.16 9.77
N GLU A 140 1.31 -13.75 10.11
CA GLU A 140 1.24 -14.93 10.98
C GLU A 140 1.97 -16.14 10.39
N LYS A 141 1.91 -16.30 9.05
CA LYS A 141 2.54 -17.42 8.35
C LYS A 141 4.06 -17.36 8.47
N ILE A 142 4.64 -16.19 8.24
CA ILE A 142 6.10 -15.99 8.34
C ILE A 142 6.52 -16.05 9.81
N LEU A 143 5.72 -15.49 10.72
CA LEU A 143 6.00 -15.55 12.15
C LEU A 143 6.06 -17.00 12.65
N GLN A 144 5.14 -17.87 12.23
CA GLN A 144 5.17 -19.30 12.54
C GLN A 144 6.42 -20.00 11.98
N ALA A 145 6.85 -19.63 10.76
CA ALA A 145 8.06 -20.17 10.16
C ALA A 145 9.33 -19.75 10.95
N VAL A 146 9.39 -18.50 11.42
CA VAL A 146 10.46 -18.00 12.29
C VAL A 146 10.45 -18.66 13.67
N GLN A 147 9.26 -18.90 14.24
CA GLN A 147 9.10 -19.58 15.54
C GLN A 147 9.45 -21.07 15.48
N SER A 148 9.20 -21.74 14.35
CA SER A 148 9.57 -23.14 14.16
C SER A 148 11.05 -23.35 13.80
N GLY A 149 11.78 -22.26 13.52
CA GLY A 149 13.18 -22.30 13.09
C GLY A 149 13.38 -22.59 11.59
N ALA A 150 12.30 -22.62 10.81
CA ALA A 150 12.38 -22.73 9.36
C ALA A 150 12.95 -21.47 8.69
N ILE A 151 12.78 -20.31 9.34
CA ILE A 151 13.40 -19.03 8.97
C ILE A 151 14.29 -18.56 10.12
N ALA A 152 15.57 -18.29 9.83
CA ALA A 152 16.52 -17.79 10.80
C ALA A 152 16.31 -16.29 11.10
N ARG A 153 16.74 -15.86 12.29
CA ARG A 153 16.81 -14.44 12.68
C ARG A 153 18.26 -13.99 12.56
N ALA A 154 18.53 -12.96 11.77
CA ALA A 154 19.85 -12.37 11.72
C ALA A 154 20.14 -11.55 12.98
N SER A 155 19.15 -10.90 13.58
CA SER A 155 19.33 -10.00 14.72
C SER A 155 18.53 -10.45 15.95
N PRO A 156 18.83 -11.61 16.57
CA PRO A 156 18.06 -12.15 17.69
C PRO A 156 18.08 -11.25 18.94
N ASN A 157 19.06 -10.35 19.08
CA ASN A 157 19.21 -9.41 20.18
C ASN A 157 18.87 -7.96 19.78
N TYR A 158 17.95 -7.77 18.83
CA TYR A 158 17.53 -6.45 18.36
C TYR A 158 17.03 -5.58 19.53
N ASP A 159 17.71 -4.44 19.79
CA ASP A 159 17.36 -3.52 20.87
C ASP A 159 16.61 -2.31 20.31
N VAL A 160 15.30 -2.28 20.51
CA VAL A 160 14.41 -1.19 20.04
C VAL A 160 14.79 0.17 20.63
N ALA A 161 15.44 0.24 21.79
CA ALA A 161 15.87 1.48 22.41
C ALA A 161 17.11 2.09 21.74
N GLN A 162 17.81 1.29 20.93
CA GLN A 162 19.01 1.65 20.18
C GLN A 162 18.78 1.50 18.67
N TRP A 163 17.56 1.76 18.20
CA TRP A 163 17.18 1.58 16.80
C TRP A 163 18.10 2.30 15.80
N TRP A 164 18.68 3.46 16.19
CA TRP A 164 19.66 4.20 15.37
C TRP A 164 21.06 3.56 15.33
N LEU A 165 21.41 2.69 16.30
CA LEU A 165 22.63 1.88 16.28
C LEU A 165 22.41 0.56 15.53
N ASN A 166 21.17 0.07 15.49
CA ASN A 166 20.81 -1.19 14.84
C ASN A 166 20.85 -1.12 13.31
N SER A 167 20.85 0.10 12.74
CA SER A 167 20.98 0.33 11.31
C SER A 167 22.42 0.40 10.82
N HIS A 168 23.45 0.41 11.69
CA HIS A 168 24.81 0.78 11.27
C HIS A 168 26.01 0.01 11.89
N ALA A 169 25.85 -1.15 12.53
CA ALA A 169 26.95 -2.13 12.75
C ALA A 169 26.48 -3.37 13.53
N GLY A 170 26.92 -4.57 13.10
CA GLY A 170 27.11 -5.71 14.01
C GLY A 170 25.90 -6.61 14.32
N LEU A 171 24.84 -6.61 13.51
CA LEU A 171 23.62 -7.40 13.80
C LEU A 171 23.30 -8.51 12.80
N ILE A 172 24.17 -8.82 11.84
CA ILE A 172 24.01 -10.06 11.08
C ILE A 172 24.67 -11.18 11.89
N ASP A 173 23.85 -12.07 12.45
CA ASP A 173 24.34 -13.27 13.14
C ASP A 173 25.35 -13.99 12.22
N PRO A 174 26.57 -14.30 12.71
CA PRO A 174 27.55 -15.07 11.95
C PRO A 174 27.00 -16.38 11.39
N GLN A 175 25.95 -16.94 11.99
CA GLN A 175 25.22 -18.11 11.47
C GLN A 175 24.56 -17.83 10.13
N VAL A 176 23.93 -16.67 9.93
CA VAL A 176 23.33 -16.28 8.65
C VAL A 176 24.41 -16.14 7.56
N VAL A 177 25.56 -15.58 7.92
CA VAL A 177 26.74 -15.52 7.03
C VAL A 177 27.37 -16.91 6.84
N SER A 178 27.20 -17.85 7.76
CA SER A 178 27.74 -19.21 7.61
C SER A 178 26.88 -20.11 6.72
N GLU A 179 25.56 -19.90 6.70
CA GLU A 179 24.62 -20.66 5.86
C GLU A 179 24.46 -20.05 4.46
N LEU A 180 24.91 -18.80 4.28
CA LEU A 180 24.95 -18.03 3.04
C LEU A 180 23.69 -18.18 2.18
N PRO A 181 22.64 -17.37 2.42
CA PRO A 181 21.54 -17.21 1.48
C PRO A 181 22.04 -16.99 0.04
N ALA A 182 21.28 -17.43 -0.96
CA ALA A 182 21.68 -17.24 -2.36
C ALA A 182 21.77 -15.76 -2.72
N PHE A 183 20.88 -14.95 -2.15
CA PHE A 183 20.90 -13.49 -2.25
C PHE A 183 20.25 -12.83 -1.03
N ALA A 184 20.42 -11.52 -0.90
CA ALA A 184 19.80 -10.66 0.09
C ALA A 184 18.98 -9.57 -0.61
N VAL A 185 17.76 -9.36 -0.13
CA VAL A 185 16.95 -8.18 -0.49
C VAL A 185 17.21 -7.11 0.55
N ILE A 186 17.68 -5.94 0.11
CA ILE A 186 18.01 -4.80 0.98
C ILE A 186 17.47 -3.49 0.42
N SER A 187 17.33 -2.48 1.27
CA SER A 187 16.87 -1.16 0.88
C SER A 187 17.96 -0.38 0.11
N PRO A 188 17.60 0.67 -0.65
CA PRO A 188 18.56 1.59 -1.23
C PRO A 188 19.46 2.26 -0.20
N PHE A 189 18.95 2.48 1.02
CA PHE A 189 19.72 3.11 2.09
C PHE A 189 20.86 2.20 2.55
N ASP A 190 20.55 0.94 2.89
CA ASP A 190 21.53 -0.05 3.35
C ASP A 190 22.54 -0.42 2.25
N TYR A 191 22.12 -0.38 0.98
CA TYR A 191 23.05 -0.51 -0.13
C TYR A 191 24.05 0.65 -0.16
N THR A 192 23.56 1.90 -0.07
CA THR A 192 24.43 3.08 -0.15
C THR A 192 25.34 3.28 1.08
N SER A 193 24.96 2.78 2.26
CA SER A 193 25.83 2.80 3.44
C SER A 193 26.99 1.81 3.33
N ASN A 194 26.89 0.81 2.45
CA ASN A 194 27.80 -0.33 2.30
C ASN A 194 27.93 -1.22 3.53
N GLU A 195 27.12 -1.03 4.58
CA GLU A 195 27.31 -1.76 5.83
C GLU A 195 26.94 -3.22 5.71
N PHE A 196 25.78 -3.53 5.12
CA PHE A 196 25.37 -4.90 4.86
C PHE A 196 26.41 -5.65 3.99
N VAL A 197 26.89 -4.99 2.94
CA VAL A 197 27.88 -5.56 2.02
C VAL A 197 29.19 -5.86 2.75
N ASN A 198 29.66 -4.94 3.59
CA ASN A 198 30.88 -5.11 4.38
C ASN A 198 30.74 -6.21 5.45
N GLU A 199 29.62 -6.24 6.19
CA GLU A 199 29.35 -7.22 7.25
C GLU A 199 29.20 -8.65 6.72
N THR A 200 28.73 -8.80 5.48
CA THR A 200 28.67 -10.10 4.80
C THR A 200 29.98 -10.47 4.11
N GLU A 201 31.01 -9.62 4.19
CA GLU A 201 32.27 -9.75 3.46
C GLU A 201 32.05 -10.01 1.95
N GLU A 202 31.02 -9.37 1.37
CA GLU A 202 30.61 -9.58 -0.03
C GLU A 202 30.25 -11.05 -0.37
N LYS A 203 29.94 -11.91 0.61
CA LYS A 203 29.66 -13.34 0.33
C LYS A 203 28.24 -13.61 -0.16
N ILE A 204 27.35 -12.63 -0.04
CA ILE A 204 25.93 -12.73 -0.40
C ILE A 204 25.63 -11.73 -1.52
N ALA A 205 25.06 -12.22 -2.63
CA ALA A 205 24.62 -11.36 -3.71
C ALA A 205 23.46 -10.46 -3.26
N VAL A 206 23.37 -9.25 -3.80
CA VAL A 206 22.39 -8.25 -3.35
C VAL A 206 21.33 -8.01 -4.42
N PHE A 207 20.08 -7.89 -4.00
CA PHE A 207 18.96 -7.33 -4.76
C PHE A 207 18.46 -6.08 -4.04
N VAL A 208 18.64 -4.90 -4.64
CA VAL A 208 18.19 -3.64 -4.04
C VAL A 208 16.72 -3.40 -4.37
N SER A 209 15.86 -3.45 -3.35
CA SER A 209 14.41 -3.19 -3.44
C SER A 209 14.12 -1.71 -3.24
N ALA A 210 13.99 -0.94 -4.32
CA ALA A 210 13.73 0.51 -4.25
C ALA A 210 12.23 0.85 -4.26
N GLU A 211 11.37 -0.12 -3.96
CA GLU A 211 9.92 0.01 -4.02
C GLU A 211 9.39 1.19 -3.20
N VAL A 212 9.95 1.44 -2.01
CA VAL A 212 9.53 2.53 -1.11
C VAL A 212 9.72 3.93 -1.71
N ARG A 213 10.60 4.06 -2.72
CA ARG A 213 10.87 5.32 -3.44
C ARG A 213 9.92 5.54 -4.63
N GLU A 214 9.00 4.63 -4.89
CA GLU A 214 8.00 4.81 -5.94
C GLU A 214 6.93 5.84 -5.54
N ASN A 215 6.48 6.60 -6.53
CA ASN A 215 5.52 7.69 -6.34
C ASN A 215 4.06 7.23 -6.37
N SER A 216 3.80 5.95 -6.66
CA SER A 216 2.45 5.41 -6.80
C SER A 216 2.33 4.05 -6.10
N PRO A 217 1.20 3.76 -5.42
CA PRO A 217 0.92 2.44 -4.86
C PRO A 217 1.02 1.30 -5.86
N LEU A 218 0.57 1.51 -7.09
CA LEU A 218 0.66 0.49 -8.15
C LEU A 218 2.10 0.33 -8.66
N ALA A 219 2.89 1.40 -8.70
CA ALA A 219 4.31 1.31 -9.03
C ALA A 219 5.07 0.50 -7.97
N ARG A 220 4.76 0.69 -6.68
CA ARG A 220 5.28 -0.15 -5.57
C ARG A 220 4.93 -1.62 -5.78
N LEU A 221 3.65 -1.91 -6.03
CA LEU A 221 3.20 -3.28 -6.29
C LEU A 221 3.90 -3.91 -7.49
N GLU A 222 4.20 -3.14 -8.55
CA GLU A 222 4.81 -3.66 -9.79
C GLU A 222 6.20 -4.29 -9.57
N TRP A 223 6.89 -3.93 -8.48
CA TRP A 223 8.13 -4.59 -8.06
C TRP A 223 7.95 -6.10 -7.87
N ILE A 224 6.73 -6.60 -7.63
CA ILE A 224 6.43 -8.04 -7.60
C ILE A 224 6.92 -8.78 -8.85
N LYS A 225 6.97 -8.10 -10.01
CA LYS A 225 7.48 -8.66 -11.27
C LYS A 225 8.99 -8.94 -11.22
N LEU A 226 9.78 -8.09 -10.55
CA LEU A 226 11.21 -8.32 -10.31
C LEU A 226 11.44 -9.44 -9.28
N PHE A 227 10.63 -9.50 -8.22
CA PHE A 227 10.66 -10.65 -7.31
C PHE A 227 10.32 -11.94 -8.05
N GLY A 228 9.27 -11.95 -8.88
CA GLY A 228 8.91 -13.07 -9.74
C GLY A 228 10.05 -13.50 -10.66
N LEU A 229 10.82 -12.56 -11.21
CA LEU A 229 12.00 -12.85 -12.03
C LEU A 229 13.09 -13.62 -11.27
N VAL A 230 13.46 -13.18 -10.06
CA VAL A 230 14.52 -13.83 -9.27
C VAL A 230 14.04 -15.18 -8.69
N LEU A 231 12.75 -15.27 -8.34
CA LEU A 231 12.15 -16.47 -7.73
C LEU A 231 11.71 -17.51 -8.77
N GLY A 232 11.74 -17.19 -10.07
CA GLY A 232 11.27 -18.05 -11.15
C GLY A 232 9.74 -18.20 -11.19
N ALA A 233 9.01 -17.17 -10.76
CA ALA A 233 7.56 -17.10 -10.67
C ALA A 233 7.01 -15.92 -11.53
N GLN A 234 7.56 -15.74 -12.75
CA GLN A 234 7.23 -14.57 -13.57
C GLN A 234 5.75 -14.51 -13.99
N GLN A 235 5.15 -15.66 -14.31
CA GLN A 235 3.74 -15.70 -14.68
C GLN A 235 2.85 -15.31 -13.50
N GLU A 236 3.10 -15.91 -12.33
CA GLU A 236 2.39 -15.65 -11.09
C GLU A 236 2.50 -14.19 -10.67
N ALA A 237 3.68 -13.59 -10.83
CA ALA A 237 3.90 -12.17 -10.54
C ALA A 237 3.11 -11.25 -11.47
N ASN A 238 3.13 -11.53 -12.77
CA ASN A 238 2.34 -10.77 -13.75
C ASN A 238 0.83 -10.88 -13.45
N ASP A 239 0.34 -12.09 -13.19
CA ASP A 239 -1.08 -12.33 -12.86
C ASP A 239 -1.50 -11.64 -11.55
N ALA A 240 -0.65 -11.68 -10.52
CA ALA A 240 -0.90 -11.03 -9.24
C ALA A 240 -0.94 -9.50 -9.36
N PHE A 241 -0.03 -8.92 -10.15
CA PHE A 241 -0.02 -7.49 -10.46
C PHE A 241 -1.29 -7.07 -11.20
N GLU A 242 -1.61 -7.70 -12.33
CA GLU A 242 -2.75 -7.30 -13.17
C GLU A 242 -4.09 -7.45 -12.44
N SER A 243 -4.25 -8.54 -11.68
CA SER A 243 -5.44 -8.76 -10.88
C SER A 243 -5.64 -7.66 -9.83
N THR A 244 -4.56 -7.25 -9.16
CA THR A 244 -4.60 -6.24 -8.10
C THR A 244 -4.76 -4.83 -8.66
N ARG A 245 -4.08 -4.51 -9.77
CA ARG A 245 -4.29 -3.29 -10.56
C ARG A 245 -5.75 -3.14 -10.98
N ALA A 246 -6.37 -4.20 -11.51
CA ALA A 246 -7.76 -4.17 -11.93
C ALA A 246 -8.72 -3.83 -10.77
N ARG A 247 -8.47 -4.37 -9.56
CA ARG A 247 -9.26 -4.03 -8.37
C ARG A 247 -9.00 -2.60 -7.92
N TYR A 248 -7.75 -2.14 -7.92
CA TYR A 248 -7.40 -0.76 -7.58
C TYR A 248 -8.13 0.26 -8.46
N GLU A 249 -8.12 0.05 -9.79
CA GLU A 249 -8.81 0.93 -10.73
C GLU A 249 -10.33 0.89 -10.59
N GLN A 250 -10.92 -0.26 -10.22
CA GLN A 250 -12.36 -0.34 -9.88
C GLN A 250 -12.71 0.53 -8.66
N VAL A 251 -11.84 0.57 -7.66
CA VAL A 251 -12.04 1.40 -6.47
C VAL A 251 -11.91 2.88 -6.82
N LYS A 252 -10.93 3.26 -7.65
CA LYS A 252 -10.82 4.64 -8.16
C LYS A 252 -12.06 5.08 -8.93
N GLU A 253 -12.57 4.23 -9.81
CA GLU A 253 -13.79 4.52 -10.56
C GLU A 253 -14.98 4.72 -9.61
N LEU A 254 -15.13 3.86 -8.59
CA LEU A 254 -16.16 4.00 -7.56
C LEU A 254 -16.07 5.36 -6.85
N ILE A 255 -14.86 5.76 -6.42
CA ILE A 255 -14.62 7.05 -5.74
C ILE A 255 -14.87 8.24 -6.66
N SER A 256 -14.51 8.13 -7.95
CA SER A 256 -14.73 9.19 -8.94
C SER A 256 -16.21 9.52 -9.15
N GLY A 257 -17.11 8.59 -8.80
CA GLY A 257 -18.55 8.83 -8.76
C GLY A 257 -19.02 9.68 -7.57
N SER A 258 -18.19 9.88 -6.54
CA SER A 258 -18.52 10.81 -5.46
C SER A 258 -18.47 12.25 -5.94
N LYS A 259 -19.43 13.03 -5.45
CA LYS A 259 -19.46 14.48 -5.64
C LYS A 259 -18.61 15.21 -4.60
N PHE A 260 -18.35 14.56 -3.47
CA PHE A 260 -17.72 15.18 -2.32
C PHE A 260 -16.21 14.97 -2.40
N VAL A 261 -15.49 16.03 -2.04
CA VAL A 261 -14.02 16.01 -2.00
C VAL A 261 -13.62 16.34 -0.56
N PRO A 262 -13.43 15.35 0.32
CA PRO A 262 -13.04 15.57 1.70
C PRO A 262 -11.63 16.15 1.77
N SER A 263 -11.37 17.06 2.71
CA SER A 263 -10.02 17.54 2.99
C SER A 263 -9.33 16.67 4.03
N VAL A 264 -8.02 16.49 3.88
CA VAL A 264 -7.22 15.68 4.79
C VAL A 264 -5.96 16.40 5.25
N VAL A 265 -5.55 16.10 6.48
CA VAL A 265 -4.18 16.28 6.97
C VAL A 265 -3.58 14.91 7.27
N THR A 266 -2.26 14.78 7.12
CA THR A 266 -1.52 13.51 7.28
C THR A 266 -0.43 13.61 8.33
N ASN A 267 0.03 12.45 8.80
CA ASN A 267 1.13 12.30 9.77
C ASN A 267 0.81 12.96 11.11
N SER A 268 1.81 13.18 11.95
CA SER A 268 1.64 13.82 13.26
C SER A 268 2.91 14.61 13.59
N TYR A 269 2.86 15.37 14.67
CA TYR A 269 4.08 15.98 15.19
C TYR A 269 5.04 14.87 15.65
N TYR A 270 6.30 14.95 15.25
CA TYR A 270 7.36 14.05 15.68
C TYR A 270 8.44 14.85 16.41
N TYR A 271 8.78 14.39 17.60
CA TYR A 271 9.82 14.96 18.44
C TYR A 271 10.75 13.86 18.92
N GLU A 272 12.05 14.04 18.69
CA GLU A 272 13.09 13.18 19.21
C GLU A 272 14.03 14.00 20.10
N GLU A 273 14.11 13.65 21.39
CA GLU A 273 14.99 14.33 22.34
C GLU A 273 16.46 14.13 21.94
N GLY A 274 17.15 15.23 21.62
CA GLY A 274 18.54 15.19 21.13
C GLY A 274 18.69 14.75 19.67
N GLY A 275 17.59 14.47 18.97
CA GLY A 275 17.54 14.10 17.55
C GLY A 275 17.45 15.30 16.61
N SER A 276 17.47 15.02 15.31
CA SER A 276 17.32 16.05 14.25
C SER A 276 15.86 16.30 13.88
N PHE A 277 14.93 15.49 14.38
CA PHE A 277 13.52 15.60 14.02
C PHE A 277 12.71 16.32 15.10
N ASN A 278 12.25 17.53 14.77
CA ASN A 278 11.38 18.33 15.63
C ASN A 278 10.36 19.12 14.78
N GLY A 279 9.16 18.58 14.63
CA GLY A 279 8.09 19.24 13.88
C GLY A 279 7.04 18.28 13.34
N TRP A 280 6.04 18.83 12.65
CA TRP A 280 5.08 18.06 11.88
C TRP A 280 5.59 17.89 10.45
N TYR A 281 5.91 16.66 10.06
CA TYR A 281 6.39 16.35 8.71
C TYR A 281 5.21 16.05 7.80
N THR A 282 5.03 16.88 6.78
CA THR A 282 3.98 16.66 5.78
C THR A 282 4.36 15.53 4.82
N THR A 283 3.36 14.97 4.15
CA THR A 283 3.61 13.95 3.13
C THR A 283 4.16 14.63 1.87
N PRO A 284 5.36 14.27 1.37
CA PRO A 284 5.92 14.86 0.16
C PRO A 284 5.02 14.64 -1.06
N SER A 285 5.01 15.58 -2.00
CA SER A 285 4.18 15.52 -3.21
C SER A 285 4.48 14.31 -4.09
N ALA A 286 5.77 13.98 -4.24
CA ALA A 286 6.26 12.79 -4.91
C ALA A 286 6.36 11.62 -3.92
N SER A 287 5.20 11.11 -3.46
CA SER A 287 5.14 9.92 -2.60
C SER A 287 3.89 9.10 -2.89
N TYR A 288 3.99 7.77 -2.71
CA TYR A 288 2.85 6.87 -2.86
C TYR A 288 1.70 7.20 -1.89
N VAL A 289 1.98 7.79 -0.71
CA VAL A 289 0.94 8.22 0.24
C VAL A 289 0.17 9.40 -0.31
N MET A 290 0.84 10.37 -0.94
CA MET A 290 0.14 11.48 -1.61
C MET A 290 -0.69 10.98 -2.79
N GLN A 291 -0.19 10.00 -3.54
CA GLN A 291 -0.94 9.37 -4.60
C GLN A 291 -2.18 8.61 -4.07
N TYR A 292 -2.10 7.94 -2.92
CA TYR A 292 -3.28 7.38 -2.24
C TYR A 292 -4.32 8.45 -1.90
N ILE A 293 -3.90 9.61 -1.38
CA ILE A 293 -4.82 10.73 -1.05
C ILE A 293 -5.55 11.21 -2.31
N LYS A 294 -4.80 11.38 -3.40
CA LYS A 294 -5.34 11.79 -4.69
C LYS A 294 -6.30 10.75 -5.27
N ASP A 295 -5.91 9.49 -5.28
CA ASP A 295 -6.74 8.38 -5.79
C ASP A 295 -7.97 8.13 -4.89
N ALA A 296 -7.88 8.48 -3.61
CA ALA A 296 -9.01 8.50 -2.69
C ALA A 296 -9.91 9.73 -2.87
N GLY A 297 -9.72 10.57 -3.90
CA GLY A 297 -10.58 11.72 -4.19
C GLY A 297 -10.55 12.79 -3.10
N ALA A 298 -9.49 12.86 -2.31
CA ALA A 298 -9.36 13.81 -1.21
C ALA A 298 -8.52 15.03 -1.60
N ALA A 299 -8.81 16.16 -0.97
CA ALA A 299 -8.05 17.40 -1.11
C ALA A 299 -6.98 17.52 -0.04
N TYR A 300 -5.77 17.87 -0.46
CA TYR A 300 -4.68 18.24 0.41
C TYR A 300 -4.35 19.72 0.21
N ARG A 301 -4.19 20.49 1.31
CA ARG A 301 -4.02 21.95 1.22
C ARG A 301 -2.72 22.38 0.55
N LEU A 302 -1.65 21.63 0.77
CA LEU A 302 -0.36 21.95 0.18
C LEU A 302 -0.33 21.42 -1.26
N GLY A 303 -0.13 22.33 -2.23
CA GLY A 303 -0.06 21.95 -3.64
C GLY A 303 1.20 21.17 -4.02
N ASN A 304 2.33 21.45 -3.36
CA ASN A 304 3.60 20.76 -3.60
C ASN A 304 4.41 20.63 -2.29
N PRO A 305 3.92 19.85 -1.30
CA PRO A 305 4.62 19.68 -0.03
C PRO A 305 6.01 19.08 -0.26
N SER A 306 7.04 19.71 0.34
CA SER A 306 8.44 19.27 0.27
C SER A 306 8.74 18.09 1.21
N GLY A 307 7.86 17.82 2.17
CA GLY A 307 8.12 16.87 3.26
C GLY A 307 8.90 17.47 4.43
N GLU A 308 9.11 18.78 4.44
CA GLU A 308 9.82 19.46 5.53
C GLU A 308 8.95 19.60 6.79
N ALA A 309 9.63 19.81 7.92
CA ALA A 309 9.01 20.03 9.21
C ALA A 309 8.28 21.39 9.27
N MET A 310 6.99 21.35 9.59
CA MET A 310 6.20 22.53 9.95
C MET A 310 6.14 22.69 11.46
N GLN A 311 6.14 23.94 11.91
CA GLN A 311 5.93 24.28 13.33
C GLN A 311 4.43 24.33 13.65
N GLU A 312 4.10 24.28 14.93
CA GLU A 312 2.72 24.13 15.43
C GLU A 312 1.75 25.21 14.95
N ASP A 313 2.18 26.47 14.98
CA ASP A 313 1.39 27.62 14.52
C ASP A 313 1.10 27.56 13.02
N GLU A 314 2.09 27.10 12.25
CA GLU A 314 1.94 26.88 10.82
C GLU A 314 0.99 25.72 10.51
N VAL A 315 1.10 24.61 11.25
CA VAL A 315 0.17 23.48 11.12
C VAL A 315 -1.26 23.92 11.41
N LEU A 316 -1.50 24.66 12.49
CA LEU A 316 -2.84 25.15 12.80
C LEU A 316 -3.38 26.09 11.74
N ARG A 317 -2.57 27.03 11.27
CA ARG A 317 -2.95 27.96 10.20
C ARG A 317 -3.33 27.23 8.91
N MET A 318 -2.68 26.10 8.61
CA MET A 318 -2.90 25.35 7.37
C MET A 318 -3.95 24.25 7.51
N PHE A 319 -4.07 23.58 8.65
CA PHE A 319 -4.80 22.32 8.73
C PHE A 319 -5.83 22.23 9.86
N SER A 320 -6.02 23.29 10.66
CA SER A 320 -7.05 23.28 11.72
C SER A 320 -8.47 23.02 11.21
N SER A 321 -8.76 23.40 9.96
CA SER A 321 -10.05 23.19 9.29
C SER A 321 -10.16 21.86 8.54
N ALA A 322 -9.10 21.04 8.47
CA ALA A 322 -9.13 19.79 7.73
C ALA A 322 -10.18 18.84 8.30
N ARG A 323 -11.04 18.29 7.42
CA ARG A 323 -12.19 17.46 7.83
C ARG A 323 -11.76 16.13 8.43
N TYR A 324 -10.68 15.54 7.92
CA TYR A 324 -10.13 14.27 8.38
C TYR A 324 -8.64 14.40 8.68
N TRP A 325 -8.21 13.72 9.73
CA TRP A 325 -6.80 13.50 10.02
C TRP A 325 -6.51 12.02 9.80
N ILE A 326 -5.75 11.72 8.75
CA ILE A 326 -5.43 10.35 8.37
C ILE A 326 -3.95 10.07 8.58
N HIS A 327 -3.59 8.79 8.54
CA HIS A 327 -2.19 8.37 8.59
C HIS A 327 -1.48 8.85 9.88
N TYR A 328 -2.21 8.91 10.99
CA TYR A 328 -1.62 9.14 12.30
C TYR A 328 -0.71 7.96 12.65
N ILE A 329 0.58 8.22 12.81
CA ILE A 329 1.57 7.17 13.07
C ILE A 329 1.72 7.00 14.58
N THR A 330 1.24 5.88 15.11
CA THR A 330 1.33 5.54 16.53
C THR A 330 1.38 4.03 16.71
N THR A 331 2.10 3.55 17.71
CA THR A 331 2.09 2.12 18.06
C THR A 331 1.24 1.83 19.30
N SER A 332 0.75 2.87 19.99
CA SER A 332 0.12 2.74 21.30
C SER A 332 -1.28 3.33 21.42
N ALA A 333 -1.62 4.37 20.66
CA ALA A 333 -2.95 4.97 20.77
C ALA A 333 -3.98 4.16 19.97
N THR A 334 -5.15 3.98 20.58
CA THR A 334 -6.31 3.25 20.06
C THR A 334 -7.61 4.07 20.17
N THR A 335 -7.58 5.16 20.94
CA THR A 335 -8.68 6.11 21.10
C THR A 335 -8.20 7.53 20.84
N ILE A 336 -9.14 8.43 20.55
CA ILE A 336 -8.80 9.83 20.36
C ILE A 336 -8.36 10.54 21.64
N ASP A 337 -8.88 10.14 22.80
CA ASP A 337 -8.44 10.70 24.09
C ASP A 337 -6.95 10.38 24.33
N GLU A 338 -6.46 9.21 23.92
CA GLU A 338 -5.03 8.87 23.98
C GLU A 338 -4.19 9.70 23.00
N VAL A 339 -4.72 10.01 21.81
CA VAL A 339 -4.05 10.92 20.86
C VAL A 339 -3.92 12.31 21.47
N LEU A 340 -4.99 12.84 22.07
CA LEU A 340 -5.02 14.17 22.70
C LEU A 340 -4.20 14.24 23.99
N ALA A 341 -4.07 13.13 24.71
CA ALA A 341 -3.29 13.03 25.96
C ALA A 341 -1.83 12.60 25.75
N SER A 342 -1.38 12.41 24.51
CA SER A 342 -0.05 11.86 24.22
C SER A 342 1.08 12.80 24.67
N ASP A 343 1.54 12.65 25.91
CA ASP A 343 2.67 13.37 26.51
C ASP A 343 4.02 13.15 25.79
N LYS A 344 4.12 12.09 24.96
CA LYS A 344 5.31 11.78 24.16
C LYS A 344 5.51 12.71 22.97
N THR A 345 4.49 13.49 22.65
CA THR A 345 4.51 14.46 21.56
C THR A 345 4.06 15.77 22.16
N PRO A 346 4.93 16.78 22.35
CA PRO A 346 4.59 17.98 23.11
C PRO A 346 3.50 18.86 22.46
N SER A 347 2.80 18.38 21.44
CA SER A 347 1.96 19.16 20.57
C SER A 347 0.57 19.40 21.12
N LYS A 348 0.40 20.56 21.76
CA LYS A 348 -0.87 21.02 22.34
C LYS A 348 -1.93 21.36 21.28
N ILE A 349 -1.54 21.39 20.01
CA ILE A 349 -2.40 21.83 18.91
C ILE A 349 -3.41 20.78 18.44
N TYR A 350 -3.29 19.52 18.86
CA TYR A 350 -4.18 18.46 18.38
C TYR A 350 -5.66 18.73 18.72
N GLY A 351 -5.94 19.30 19.89
CA GLY A 351 -7.31 19.67 20.30
C GLY A 351 -7.92 20.84 19.52
N ASP A 352 -7.10 21.61 18.81
CA ASP A 352 -7.52 22.74 17.98
C ASP A 352 -7.76 22.33 16.52
N MET A 353 -7.52 21.05 16.18
CA MET A 353 -7.82 20.49 14.86
C MET A 353 -9.29 20.05 14.81
N GLN A 354 -10.05 20.52 13.83
CA GLN A 354 -11.46 20.16 13.67
C GLN A 354 -11.65 18.66 13.47
N SER A 355 -10.77 18.01 12.72
CA SER A 355 -10.73 16.54 12.59
C SER A 355 -10.69 15.86 13.96
N ALA A 356 -9.88 16.35 14.90
CA ALA A 356 -9.81 15.79 16.25
C ALA A 356 -11.04 16.12 17.10
N GLN A 357 -11.51 17.38 17.07
CA GLN A 357 -12.74 17.80 17.76
C GLN A 357 -13.97 16.99 17.32
N CYS A 358 -13.96 16.49 16.08
CA CYS A 358 -15.03 15.71 15.50
C CYS A 358 -14.79 14.20 15.51
N GLY A 359 -13.73 13.71 16.15
CA GLY A 359 -13.47 12.26 16.23
C GLY A 359 -13.11 11.62 14.89
N ARG A 360 -12.56 12.39 13.94
CA ARG A 360 -12.20 11.95 12.58
C ARG A 360 -10.70 11.82 12.43
N VAL A 361 -10.09 11.05 13.33
CA VAL A 361 -8.66 10.78 13.36
C VAL A 361 -8.45 9.29 13.15
N SER A 362 -7.63 8.93 12.18
CA SER A 362 -7.34 7.54 11.86
C SER A 362 -5.83 7.28 11.77
N SER A 363 -5.44 6.10 12.22
CA SER A 363 -4.08 5.57 12.09
C SER A 363 -4.03 4.43 11.09
N VAL A 364 -2.83 4.07 10.65
CA VAL A 364 -2.58 2.87 9.84
C VAL A 364 -2.30 1.63 10.69
N ASN A 365 -2.74 1.60 11.95
CA ASN A 365 -2.36 0.57 12.93
C ASN A 365 -3.51 -0.39 13.27
N ARG A 366 -4.42 -0.64 12.33
CA ARG A 366 -5.56 -1.54 12.55
C ARG A 366 -5.13 -2.98 12.83
N LYS A 367 -4.07 -3.42 12.16
CA LYS A 367 -3.41 -4.70 12.37
C LYS A 367 -1.93 -4.43 12.61
N GLN A 368 -1.47 -4.84 13.78
CA GLN A 368 -0.10 -4.63 14.25
C GLN A 368 0.62 -5.97 14.39
N SER A 369 1.96 -5.90 14.43
CA SER A 369 2.79 -7.04 14.79
C SER A 369 2.49 -7.51 16.21
N ALA A 370 2.89 -8.76 16.53
CA ALA A 370 2.70 -9.31 17.88
C ALA A 370 3.41 -8.48 18.97
N SER A 371 4.51 -7.80 18.64
CA SER A 371 5.22 -6.90 19.57
C SER A 371 4.57 -5.51 19.69
N LYS A 372 3.59 -5.20 18.83
CA LYS A 372 2.97 -3.89 18.62
C LYS A 372 3.90 -2.81 18.09
N LEU A 373 5.07 -3.18 17.57
CA LEU A 373 6.03 -2.23 17.00
C LEU A 373 5.87 -2.04 15.50
N GLY A 374 5.32 -3.02 14.80
CA GLY A 374 5.06 -2.98 13.36
C GLY A 374 3.59 -2.79 13.03
N SER A 375 3.33 -2.22 11.85
CA SER A 375 2.01 -2.15 11.25
C SER A 375 1.98 -2.96 9.96
N ASP A 376 0.91 -3.73 9.77
CA ASP A 376 0.67 -4.50 8.55
C ASP A 376 0.50 -3.60 7.31
N PHE A 377 0.17 -2.32 7.50
CA PHE A 377 0.15 -1.34 6.40
C PHE A 377 1.52 -1.22 5.73
N PHE A 378 2.60 -1.21 6.53
CA PHE A 378 3.96 -1.13 6.01
C PHE A 378 4.49 -2.47 5.50
N GLU A 379 3.90 -3.59 5.90
CA GLU A 379 4.27 -4.92 5.44
C GLU A 379 3.44 -5.35 4.22
N SER A 380 2.19 -5.78 4.40
CA SER A 380 1.38 -6.32 3.32
C SER A 380 0.65 -5.27 2.49
N GLY A 381 0.60 -4.01 2.94
CA GLY A 381 -0.02 -2.92 2.19
C GLY A 381 0.63 -2.66 0.83
N VAL A 382 1.92 -2.98 0.67
CA VAL A 382 2.65 -2.86 -0.60
C VAL A 382 2.09 -3.78 -1.69
N VAL A 383 1.64 -4.99 -1.33
CA VAL A 383 1.08 -5.98 -2.27
C VAL A 383 -0.46 -5.98 -2.32
N ASN A 384 -1.12 -5.14 -1.53
CA ASN A 384 -2.58 -4.97 -1.50
C ASN A 384 -3.01 -3.49 -1.53
N PRO A 385 -2.52 -2.68 -2.49
CA PRO A 385 -2.86 -1.26 -2.56
C PRO A 385 -4.36 -1.00 -2.82
N ASP A 386 -5.06 -1.95 -3.45
CA ASP A 386 -6.51 -1.95 -3.66
C ASP A 386 -7.28 -1.98 -2.34
N VAL A 387 -6.82 -2.77 -1.37
CA VAL A 387 -7.42 -2.87 -0.04
C VAL A 387 -7.14 -1.61 0.78
N VAL A 388 -5.92 -1.05 0.68
CA VAL A 388 -5.60 0.25 1.30
C VAL A 388 -6.49 1.36 0.75
N LEU A 389 -6.72 1.39 -0.56
CA LEU A 389 -7.59 2.39 -1.17
C LEU A 389 -9.07 2.18 -0.78
N LEU A 390 -9.53 0.94 -0.62
CA LEU A 390 -10.88 0.64 -0.09
C LEU A 390 -11.08 1.15 1.34
N ASP A 391 -10.08 1.00 2.22
CA ASP A 391 -10.11 1.59 3.56
C ASP A 391 -10.27 3.11 3.48
N LEU A 392 -9.46 3.78 2.65
CA LEU A 392 -9.54 5.22 2.46
C LEU A 392 -10.89 5.64 1.86
N ALA A 393 -11.42 4.90 0.89
CA ALA A 393 -12.74 5.14 0.32
C ALA A 393 -13.83 5.11 1.39
N LYS A 394 -13.81 4.08 2.25
CA LYS A 394 -14.77 3.93 3.35
C LYS A 394 -14.65 5.04 4.40
N LEU A 395 -13.42 5.45 4.72
CA LEU A 395 -13.15 6.49 5.70
C LEU A 395 -13.60 7.88 5.20
N LEU A 396 -13.27 8.20 3.95
CA LEU A 396 -13.37 9.55 3.39
C LEU A 396 -14.68 9.80 2.65
N HIS A 397 -15.34 8.76 2.15
CA HIS A 397 -16.60 8.82 1.40
C HIS A 397 -17.68 7.92 2.03
N PRO A 398 -18.14 8.23 3.26
CA PRO A 398 -19.12 7.40 3.97
C PRO A 398 -20.50 7.32 3.27
N GLU A 399 -20.76 8.20 2.30
CA GLU A 399 -21.94 8.17 1.45
C GLU A 399 -21.89 7.06 0.37
N ILE A 400 -20.69 6.54 0.06
CA ILE A 400 -20.54 5.38 -0.82
C ILE A 400 -20.80 4.12 0.01
N PRO A 401 -21.89 3.37 -0.24
CA PRO A 401 -22.16 2.16 0.51
C PRO A 401 -21.12 1.09 0.15
N THR A 402 -20.29 0.71 1.12
CA THR A 402 -19.32 -0.39 0.98
C THR A 402 -19.61 -1.47 2.01
N SER A 403 -19.53 -2.74 1.60
CA SER A 403 -19.52 -3.89 2.53
C SER A 403 -18.11 -4.23 3.04
N HIS A 404 -17.14 -3.37 2.75
CA HIS A 404 -15.73 -3.55 3.08
C HIS A 404 -15.50 -3.37 4.59
N GLU A 405 -14.68 -4.22 5.19
CA GLU A 405 -14.23 -4.06 6.57
C GLU A 405 -12.83 -3.47 6.59
N PHE A 406 -12.54 -2.59 7.56
CA PHE A 406 -11.22 -1.97 7.66
C PHE A 406 -10.13 -3.02 7.90
N VAL A 407 -9.07 -2.98 7.09
CA VAL A 407 -7.93 -3.91 7.18
C VAL A 407 -6.69 -3.22 7.75
N TYR A 408 -6.38 -2.03 7.25
CA TYR A 408 -5.16 -1.28 7.56
C TYR A 408 -5.44 -0.03 8.40
N TYR A 409 -6.54 0.68 8.13
CA TYR A 409 -6.89 1.89 8.86
C TYR A 409 -7.71 1.59 10.12
N LEU A 410 -7.25 2.14 11.24
CA LEU A 410 -7.99 2.20 12.50
C LEU A 410 -8.54 3.61 12.63
N ASP A 411 -9.84 3.76 12.44
CA ASP A 411 -10.57 4.97 12.83
C ASP A 411 -10.71 4.97 14.35
N PHE A 412 -10.20 6.01 15.01
CA PHE A 412 -10.18 6.04 16.47
C PHE A 412 -11.58 6.23 17.03
N GLU A 413 -11.89 5.47 18.08
CA GLU A 413 -13.18 5.61 18.74
C GLU A 413 -13.36 7.03 19.26
N SER A 414 -14.47 7.66 18.85
CA SER A 414 -14.84 9.00 19.29
C SER A 414 -15.23 8.98 20.77
N SER A 415 -14.81 10.01 21.52
CA SER A 415 -15.11 10.14 22.94
C SER A 415 -16.30 11.06 23.18
N SER A 416 -17.10 10.75 24.21
CA SER A 416 -18.21 11.61 24.65
C SER A 416 -17.75 12.97 25.20
N SER A 417 -16.45 13.12 25.47
CA SER A 417 -15.82 14.37 25.90
C SER A 417 -15.63 15.37 24.75
N LEU A 418 -15.68 14.90 23.50
CA LEU A 418 -15.45 15.72 22.32
C LEU A 418 -16.64 16.62 22.02
N SER A 419 -16.34 17.83 21.56
CA SER A 419 -17.34 18.79 21.09
C SER A 419 -17.03 19.17 19.65
N CYS A 420 -17.67 18.47 18.70
CA CYS A 420 -17.56 18.81 17.29
C CYS A 420 -18.35 20.09 17.00
N PRO A 421 -17.71 21.14 16.44
CA PRO A 421 -18.42 22.38 16.08
C PRO A 421 -19.27 22.24 14.81
N LEU A 422 -19.20 21.10 14.12
CA LEU A 422 -19.96 20.79 12.91
C LEU A 422 -20.96 19.66 13.17
N SER A 423 -22.06 19.67 12.43
CA SER A 423 -22.98 18.54 12.42
C SER A 423 -22.49 17.45 11.45
N SER A 424 -22.97 16.22 11.68
CA SER A 424 -22.81 15.10 10.74
C SER A 424 -24.19 14.52 10.50
N LEU A 425 -24.73 14.72 9.30
CA LEU A 425 -26.05 14.21 8.95
C LEU A 425 -25.94 12.77 8.44
N PRO A 426 -26.99 11.94 8.61
CA PRO A 426 -26.99 10.60 8.06
C PRO A 426 -26.96 10.65 6.52
N ALA A 427 -26.36 9.64 5.90
CA ALA A 427 -26.33 9.51 4.43
C ALA A 427 -27.74 9.41 3.82
N VAL A 428 -28.71 8.90 4.58
CA VAL A 428 -30.11 8.76 4.18
C VAL A 428 -31.01 9.47 5.19
N ALA A 429 -31.99 10.24 4.69
CA ALA A 429 -32.94 10.97 5.51
C ALA A 429 -33.80 10.00 6.35
N PRO A 430 -33.94 10.20 7.68
CA PRO A 430 -34.87 9.43 8.51
C PRO A 430 -36.33 9.57 8.04
N SER A 431 -37.18 8.62 8.46
CA SER A 431 -38.63 8.68 8.19
C SER A 431 -39.25 10.01 8.65
N GLY A 432 -40.12 10.60 7.81
CA GLY A 432 -40.74 11.91 8.03
C GLY A 432 -39.81 13.12 7.85
N ARG A 433 -38.59 12.92 7.35
CA ARG A 433 -37.61 13.98 7.07
C ARG A 433 -37.05 13.84 5.65
N HIS A 434 -36.51 14.95 5.17
CA HIS A 434 -35.83 15.04 3.87
C HIS A 434 -34.48 15.73 4.06
N LEU A 435 -33.49 15.31 3.27
CA LEU A 435 -32.28 16.07 3.03
C LEU A 435 -32.53 17.00 1.85
N VAL A 436 -32.20 18.28 2.03
CA VAL A 436 -32.28 19.33 1.02
C VAL A 436 -30.87 19.83 0.77
N ASP A 437 -30.35 19.60 -0.44
CA ASP A 437 -29.01 20.00 -0.84
C ASP A 437 -29.07 21.29 -1.65
N PHE A 438 -28.47 22.35 -1.11
CA PHE A 438 -28.24 23.61 -1.80
C PHE A 438 -26.80 23.64 -2.30
N GLU A 439 -26.60 23.68 -3.61
CA GLU A 439 -25.26 23.84 -4.19
C GLU A 439 -24.91 25.32 -4.31
N LEU A 440 -23.82 25.73 -3.69
CA LEU A 440 -23.34 27.11 -3.65
C LEU A 440 -22.03 27.22 -4.46
N LEU A 441 -21.94 28.22 -5.34
CA LEU A 441 -20.68 28.64 -5.98
C LEU A 441 -20.14 29.88 -5.31
N VAL A 442 -18.83 29.87 -5.07
CA VAL A 442 -18.09 31.00 -4.51
C VAL A 442 -17.09 31.51 -5.53
N MET A 443 -17.06 32.83 -5.69
CA MET A 443 -16.08 33.56 -6.48
C MET A 443 -15.27 34.48 -5.59
N GLY A 444 -13.96 34.59 -5.83
CA GLY A 444 -13.05 35.47 -5.10
C GLY A 444 -12.56 34.88 -3.78
N ALA A 445 -12.70 33.56 -3.59
CA ALA A 445 -12.17 32.81 -2.47
C ALA A 445 -11.87 31.36 -2.88
N ASP A 446 -10.65 30.91 -2.56
CA ASP A 446 -10.25 29.53 -2.79
C ASP A 446 -10.94 28.57 -1.79
N ARG A 447 -10.83 27.27 -2.07
CA ARG A 447 -11.51 26.24 -1.28
C ARG A 447 -11.17 26.34 0.20
N PHE A 448 -9.89 26.49 0.53
CA PHE A 448 -9.42 26.43 1.91
C PHE A 448 -9.70 27.73 2.65
N GLU A 449 -9.77 28.87 1.96
CA GLU A 449 -10.31 30.11 2.54
C GLU A 449 -11.78 29.95 2.94
N VAL A 450 -12.58 29.24 2.14
CA VAL A 450 -13.98 28.90 2.49
C VAL A 450 -14.01 27.86 3.63
N GLU A 451 -13.16 26.84 3.58
CA GLU A 451 -13.07 25.76 4.58
C GLU A 451 -12.66 26.29 5.96
N ASP A 452 -11.75 27.25 6.04
CA ASP A 452 -11.35 27.91 7.29
C ASP A 452 -12.52 28.65 7.97
N ASN A 453 -13.59 28.96 7.24
CA ASN A 453 -14.80 29.61 7.74
C ASN A 453 -16.00 28.65 7.89
N VAL A 454 -15.79 27.33 7.79
CA VAL A 454 -16.87 26.32 7.74
C VAL A 454 -17.82 26.36 8.95
N VAL A 455 -17.31 26.64 10.15
CA VAL A 455 -18.14 26.73 11.37
C VAL A 455 -19.07 27.94 11.31
N ALA A 456 -18.55 29.10 10.91
CA ALA A 456 -19.34 30.32 10.74
C ALA A 456 -20.38 30.14 9.62
N LEU A 457 -19.99 29.50 8.51
CA LEU A 457 -20.88 29.16 7.40
C LEU A 457 -22.02 28.24 7.82
N ALA A 458 -21.74 27.17 8.59
CA ALA A 458 -22.75 26.26 9.09
C ALA A 458 -23.78 26.98 9.96
N SER A 459 -23.31 27.81 10.90
CA SER A 459 -24.15 28.60 11.79
C SER A 459 -25.03 29.62 11.05
N ALA A 460 -24.43 30.36 10.11
CA ALA A 460 -25.14 31.32 9.28
C ALA A 460 -26.20 30.64 8.39
N SER A 461 -25.86 29.48 7.82
CA SER A 461 -26.76 28.70 6.98
C SER A 461 -27.96 28.16 7.77
N ALA A 462 -27.73 27.60 8.95
CA ALA A 462 -28.81 27.14 9.83
C ALA A 462 -29.76 28.29 10.21
N THR A 463 -29.20 29.45 10.57
CA THR A 463 -29.97 30.65 10.89
C THR A 463 -30.82 31.12 9.71
N ALA A 464 -30.25 31.22 8.51
CA ALA A 464 -30.98 31.61 7.30
C ALA A 464 -32.14 30.66 7.00
N LEU A 465 -31.88 29.35 7.05
CA LEU A 465 -32.90 28.34 6.80
C LEU A 465 -33.94 28.24 7.92
N GLY A 466 -33.69 28.81 9.09
CA GLY A 466 -34.56 28.70 10.27
C GLY A 466 -34.52 27.30 10.88
N LEU A 467 -33.35 26.67 10.85
CA LEU A 467 -33.08 25.33 11.34
C LEU A 467 -32.12 25.39 12.53
N ASP A 468 -32.07 24.29 13.30
CA ASP A 468 -31.02 24.08 14.30
C ASP A 468 -29.66 23.82 13.62
N SER A 469 -28.55 24.20 14.24
CA SER A 469 -27.21 23.97 13.67
C SER A 469 -26.89 22.48 13.51
N SER A 470 -27.47 21.61 14.32
CA SER A 470 -27.36 20.15 14.16
C SER A 470 -28.07 19.60 12.92
N ALA A 471 -28.92 20.40 12.27
CA ALA A 471 -29.65 20.02 11.07
C ALA A 471 -29.00 20.50 9.77
N VAL A 472 -27.81 21.11 9.82
CA VAL A 472 -27.09 21.63 8.65
C VAL A 472 -25.65 21.14 8.61
N GLU A 473 -25.27 20.49 7.52
CA GLU A 473 -23.92 20.01 7.24
C GLU A 473 -23.39 20.61 5.94
N LEU A 474 -22.07 20.83 5.86
CA LEU A 474 -21.41 21.32 4.65
C LEU A 474 -20.51 20.23 4.03
N HIS A 475 -20.55 20.13 2.71
CA HIS A 475 -19.70 19.24 1.93
C HIS A 475 -19.06 19.97 0.76
N PHE A 476 -17.74 19.88 0.61
CA PHE A 476 -17.04 20.49 -0.51
C PHE A 476 -17.14 19.63 -1.75
N LEU A 477 -17.32 20.26 -2.91
CA LEU A 477 -17.42 19.58 -4.20
C LEU A 477 -16.10 19.66 -4.97
N ALA A 478 -15.97 18.82 -5.99
CA ALA A 478 -14.92 18.98 -6.98
C ALA A 478 -15.05 20.35 -7.70
N PRO A 479 -13.93 21.01 -8.04
CA PRO A 479 -13.97 22.27 -8.79
C PRO A 479 -14.77 22.13 -10.09
N ARG A 480 -15.54 23.16 -10.43
CA ARG A 480 -16.31 23.23 -11.69
C ARG A 480 -15.90 24.45 -12.50
N ASP A 481 -16.05 24.35 -13.82
CA ASP A 481 -15.81 25.48 -14.73
C ASP A 481 -16.62 26.72 -14.30
N GLY A 482 -15.92 27.82 -14.05
CA GLY A 482 -16.54 29.11 -13.73
C GLY A 482 -16.74 29.43 -12.25
N ALA A 483 -16.25 28.60 -11.31
CA ALA A 483 -16.17 28.92 -9.87
C ALA A 483 -14.78 28.60 -9.31
N GLU A 484 -14.31 29.37 -8.32
CA GLU A 484 -13.09 29.05 -7.58
C GLU A 484 -13.36 27.95 -6.54
N THR A 485 -14.55 27.98 -5.92
CA THR A 485 -14.99 26.98 -4.94
C THR A 485 -16.46 26.62 -5.13
N SER A 486 -16.80 25.36 -4.88
CA SER A 486 -18.18 24.88 -4.85
C SER A 486 -18.39 24.00 -3.63
N PHE A 487 -19.51 24.18 -2.93
CA PHE A 487 -19.88 23.35 -1.79
C PHE A 487 -21.39 23.18 -1.70
N VAL A 488 -21.82 22.16 -0.97
CA VAL A 488 -23.22 21.87 -0.68
C VAL A 488 -23.49 22.23 0.77
N VAL A 489 -24.56 23.00 1.00
CA VAL A 489 -25.22 23.07 2.29
C VAL A 489 -26.33 22.02 2.28
N ARG A 490 -26.16 20.96 3.05
CA ARG A 490 -27.16 19.92 3.24
C ARG A 490 -27.96 20.22 4.49
N ALA A 491 -29.26 20.39 4.33
CA ALA A 491 -30.21 20.67 5.41
C ALA A 491 -31.16 19.50 5.63
N MET A 492 -31.36 19.09 6.87
CA MET A 492 -32.38 18.10 7.24
C MET A 492 -33.64 18.80 7.74
N ALA A 493 -34.75 18.64 7.02
CA ALA A 493 -36.03 19.27 7.34
C ALA A 493 -37.16 18.24 7.50
N ALA A 494 -38.17 18.57 8.31
CA ALA A 494 -39.42 17.80 8.35
C ALA A 494 -40.18 17.96 7.03
N THR A 495 -40.92 16.93 6.62
CA THR A 495 -41.66 16.90 5.34
C THR A 495 -42.54 18.15 5.10
N ASP A 496 -43.21 18.65 6.13
CA ASP A 496 -44.06 19.84 6.07
C ASP A 496 -43.29 21.17 6.02
N ALA A 497 -42.01 21.18 6.38
CA ALA A 497 -41.15 22.34 6.38
C ALA A 497 -40.28 22.47 5.11
N VAL A 498 -40.19 21.44 4.27
CA VAL A 498 -39.31 21.40 3.08
C VAL A 498 -39.54 22.59 2.14
N SER A 499 -40.79 22.93 1.82
CA SER A 499 -41.09 24.03 0.90
C SER A 499 -40.58 25.37 1.43
N GLY A 500 -40.76 25.64 2.72
CA GLY A 500 -40.28 26.86 3.36
C GLY A 500 -38.75 26.93 3.44
N VAL A 501 -38.07 25.78 3.55
CA VAL A 501 -36.60 25.70 3.49
C VAL A 501 -36.10 26.00 2.07
N VAL A 502 -36.74 25.44 1.04
CA VAL A 502 -36.38 25.68 -0.37
C VAL A 502 -36.58 27.15 -0.78
N GLU A 503 -37.66 27.80 -0.32
CA GLU A 503 -37.94 29.22 -0.61
C GLU A 503 -36.87 30.18 -0.08
N LYS A 504 -36.05 29.75 0.89
CA LYS A 504 -35.00 30.57 1.55
C LYS A 504 -33.63 30.50 0.89
N GLN A 505 -33.52 29.94 -0.32
CA GLN A 505 -32.23 29.81 -1.03
C GLN A 505 -31.47 31.15 -1.21
N ASP A 506 -32.18 32.26 -1.43
CA ASP A 506 -31.55 33.58 -1.61
C ASP A 506 -31.03 34.15 -0.28
N GLU A 507 -31.76 33.90 0.82
CA GLU A 507 -31.34 34.23 2.19
C GLU A 507 -30.10 33.43 2.56
N LEU A 508 -30.05 32.14 2.18
CA LEU A 508 -28.90 31.27 2.38
C LEU A 508 -27.65 31.79 1.66
N ALA A 509 -27.74 32.14 0.37
CA ALA A 509 -26.61 32.73 -0.36
C ALA A 509 -26.12 34.03 0.30
N THR A 510 -27.04 34.92 0.68
CA THR A 510 -26.70 36.20 1.32
C THR A 510 -26.00 35.98 2.67
N ALA A 511 -26.46 35.00 3.45
CA ALA A 511 -25.86 34.66 4.74
C ALA A 511 -24.46 34.05 4.58
N ALA A 512 -24.29 33.14 3.62
CA ALA A 512 -22.99 32.55 3.30
C ALA A 512 -21.98 33.60 2.82
N GLU A 513 -22.40 34.51 1.92
CA GLU A 513 -21.57 35.62 1.45
C GLU A 513 -21.16 36.54 2.61
N SER A 514 -22.08 36.85 3.51
CA SER A 514 -21.81 37.69 4.68
C SER A 514 -20.82 37.03 5.65
N ALA A 515 -20.90 35.70 5.83
CA ALA A 515 -19.94 34.96 6.64
C ALA A 515 -18.54 34.99 6.04
N LEU A 516 -18.41 34.85 4.72
CA LEU A 516 -17.11 34.88 4.03
C LEU A 516 -16.49 36.27 3.96
N LYS A 517 -17.31 37.33 3.81
CA LYS A 517 -16.82 38.72 3.72
C LYS A 517 -16.14 39.26 4.97
N GLN A 518 -16.33 38.60 6.12
CA GLN A 518 -15.57 38.91 7.33
C GLN A 518 -14.07 38.62 7.15
N SER A 519 -13.74 37.74 6.20
CA SER A 519 -12.39 37.24 5.93
C SER A 519 -11.84 37.72 4.57
N THR A 520 -12.69 37.95 3.57
CA THR A 520 -12.30 38.31 2.18
C THR A 520 -13.18 39.40 1.56
N SER A 521 -12.61 40.52 1.10
CA SER A 521 -13.38 41.71 0.70
C SER A 521 -14.07 41.66 -0.67
N THR A 522 -13.79 40.64 -1.49
CA THR A 522 -14.28 40.53 -2.88
C THR A 522 -15.17 39.32 -3.15
N THR A 523 -15.60 38.61 -2.11
CA THR A 523 -16.32 37.33 -2.24
C THR A 523 -17.80 37.50 -2.60
N SER A 524 -18.28 36.71 -3.56
CA SER A 524 -19.70 36.59 -3.91
C SER A 524 -20.15 35.14 -3.90
N VAL A 525 -21.38 34.89 -3.44
CA VAL A 525 -21.94 33.53 -3.33
C VAL A 525 -23.26 33.43 -4.09
N THR A 526 -23.44 32.37 -4.85
CA THR A 526 -24.69 32.11 -5.60
C THR A 526 -25.17 30.68 -5.40
N VAL A 527 -26.48 30.47 -5.31
CA VAL A 527 -27.08 29.12 -5.34
C VAL A 527 -27.23 28.67 -6.80
N GLN A 528 -26.92 27.41 -7.08
CA GLN A 528 -27.05 26.80 -8.40
C GLN A 528 -28.32 25.97 -8.53
N GLY A 529 -29.11 26.30 -9.55
CA GLY A 529 -30.31 25.54 -9.89
C GLY A 529 -31.35 25.51 -8.78
N MET A 530 -32.26 24.54 -8.85
CA MET A 530 -33.20 24.26 -7.76
C MET A 530 -32.55 23.30 -6.74
N PRO A 531 -32.76 23.50 -5.43
CA PRO A 531 -32.26 22.59 -4.41
C PRO A 531 -32.74 21.16 -4.63
N ALA A 532 -31.83 20.19 -4.46
CA ALA A 532 -32.17 18.78 -4.59
C ALA A 532 -32.79 18.25 -3.30
N VAL A 533 -33.95 17.60 -3.38
CA VAL A 533 -34.65 17.03 -2.22
C VAL A 533 -34.59 15.51 -2.28
N SER A 534 -34.09 14.87 -1.24
CA SER A 534 -34.06 13.41 -1.15
C SER A 534 -35.47 12.84 -1.00
N PRO A 535 -35.76 11.65 -1.56
CA PRO A 535 -36.97 10.93 -1.19
C PRO A 535 -36.94 10.57 0.31
N PRO A 536 -38.09 10.52 0.99
CA PRO A 536 -38.15 10.06 2.37
C PRO A 536 -37.92 8.54 2.43
N LEU A 537 -37.39 8.05 3.55
CA LEU A 537 -37.45 6.60 3.82
C LEU A 537 -38.93 6.20 3.96
N GLU A 538 -39.40 5.30 3.09
CA GLU A 538 -40.72 4.69 3.23
C GLU A 538 -40.71 3.70 4.41
N ASP A 539 -41.72 3.78 5.27
CA ASP A 539 -41.95 2.84 6.38
C ASP A 539 -42.45 1.48 5.83
N ASP A 540 -41.67 0.79 5.00
CA ASP A 540 -41.98 -0.58 4.60
C ASP A 540 -41.06 -1.58 5.31
N ALA A 541 -41.69 -2.36 6.17
CA ALA A 541 -41.13 -3.53 6.82
C ALA A 541 -40.71 -4.55 5.75
N GLY A 542 -39.41 -4.61 5.47
CA GLY A 542 -38.83 -5.66 4.64
C GLY A 542 -37.32 -5.48 4.47
N SER A 543 -36.53 -6.15 5.29
CA SER A 543 -35.11 -6.40 5.01
C SER A 543 -34.99 -7.26 3.75
N GLY A 544 -35.00 -6.62 2.59
CA GLY A 544 -34.85 -7.26 1.29
C GLY A 544 -33.94 -6.41 0.42
N LEU A 545 -32.82 -7.00 -0.01
CA LEU A 545 -31.95 -6.44 -1.05
C LEU A 545 -32.79 -5.96 -2.25
N SER A 546 -32.38 -4.86 -2.89
CA SER A 546 -33.10 -4.35 -4.07
C SER A 546 -33.24 -5.45 -5.12
N GLY A 547 -34.33 -5.45 -5.90
CA GLY A 547 -34.56 -6.47 -6.93
C GLY A 547 -33.39 -6.59 -7.93
N GLY A 548 -32.65 -5.49 -8.17
CA GLY A 548 -31.41 -5.49 -8.95
C GLY A 548 -30.24 -6.16 -8.25
N ALA A 549 -30.08 -5.98 -6.93
CA ALA A 549 -29.07 -6.66 -6.13
C ALA A 549 -29.35 -8.17 -6.02
N ILE A 550 -30.62 -8.56 -5.86
CA ILE A 550 -31.03 -9.98 -5.88
C ILE A 550 -30.74 -10.60 -7.26
N ALA A 551 -31.09 -9.90 -8.35
CA ALA A 551 -30.79 -10.37 -9.71
C ALA A 551 -29.27 -10.50 -9.94
N GLY A 552 -28.47 -9.54 -9.48
CA GLY A 552 -27.01 -9.56 -9.57
C GLY A 552 -26.38 -10.74 -8.81
N ILE A 553 -26.83 -11.01 -7.58
CA ILE A 553 -26.34 -12.13 -6.76
C ILE A 553 -26.72 -13.48 -7.37
N VAL A 554 -27.95 -13.61 -7.87
CA VAL A 554 -28.42 -14.86 -8.50
C VAL A 554 -27.66 -15.11 -9.81
N ILE A 555 -27.47 -14.09 -10.65
CA ILE A 555 -26.72 -14.22 -11.90
C ILE A 555 -25.24 -14.52 -11.60
N GLY A 556 -24.62 -13.79 -10.66
CA GLY A 556 -23.22 -14.02 -10.27
C GLY A 556 -22.99 -15.42 -9.73
N SER A 557 -23.90 -15.93 -8.90
CA SER A 557 -23.84 -17.29 -8.34
C SER A 557 -24.03 -18.36 -9.41
N LEU A 558 -24.95 -18.16 -10.36
CA LEU A 558 -25.13 -19.09 -11.49
C LEU A 558 -23.92 -19.14 -12.41
N VAL A 559 -23.27 -17.99 -12.66
CA VAL A 559 -22.02 -17.92 -13.44
C VAL A 559 -20.86 -18.60 -12.71
N ALA A 560 -20.70 -18.34 -11.40
CA ALA A 560 -19.67 -18.98 -10.59
C ALA A 560 -19.84 -20.51 -10.55
N ILE A 561 -21.07 -21.00 -10.35
CA ILE A 561 -21.39 -22.44 -10.39
C ILE A 561 -21.09 -23.02 -11.78
N ALA A 562 -21.46 -22.33 -12.85
CA ALA A 562 -21.16 -22.77 -14.21
C ALA A 562 -19.64 -22.88 -14.46
N LEU A 563 -18.85 -21.91 -13.99
CA LEU A 563 -17.39 -21.92 -14.08
C LEU A 563 -16.78 -23.09 -13.29
N VAL A 564 -17.27 -23.35 -12.08
CA VAL A 564 -16.84 -24.51 -11.27
C VAL A 564 -17.18 -25.82 -11.97
N VAL A 565 -18.37 -25.96 -12.54
CA VAL A 565 -18.77 -27.17 -13.29
C VAL A 565 -17.88 -27.37 -14.53
N VAL A 566 -17.57 -26.31 -15.27
CA VAL A 566 -16.65 -26.35 -16.41
C VAL A 566 -15.26 -26.80 -15.96
N LEU A 567 -14.76 -26.27 -14.85
CA LEU A 567 -13.45 -26.59 -14.29
C LEU A 567 -13.36 -28.05 -13.81
N VAL A 568 -14.41 -28.56 -13.15
CA VAL A 568 -14.53 -29.96 -12.74
C VAL A 568 -14.60 -30.90 -13.96
N VAL A 569 -15.39 -30.56 -14.97
CA VAL A 569 -15.48 -31.36 -16.22
C VAL A 569 -14.14 -31.38 -16.95
N TRP A 570 -13.42 -30.25 -16.97
CA TRP A 570 -12.09 -30.15 -17.54
C TRP A 570 -11.07 -31.01 -16.78
N MET A 571 -11.07 -30.97 -15.44
CA MET A 571 -10.23 -31.84 -14.60
C MET A 571 -10.52 -33.33 -14.82
N LEU A 572 -11.79 -33.73 -14.88
CA LEU A 572 -12.20 -35.12 -15.14
C LEU A 572 -11.79 -35.61 -16.53
N LYS A 573 -11.89 -34.75 -17.56
CA LYS A 573 -11.39 -35.06 -18.91
C LYS A 573 -9.87 -35.19 -18.94
N ARG A 574 -9.15 -34.33 -18.20
CA ARG A 574 -7.69 -34.38 -18.09
C ARG A 574 -7.21 -35.66 -17.39
N GLN A 575 -7.88 -36.08 -16.32
CA GLN A 575 -7.58 -37.34 -15.63
C GLN A 575 -7.85 -38.58 -16.50
N ARG A 576 -8.90 -38.57 -17.33
CA ARG A 576 -9.14 -39.66 -18.31
C ARG A 576 -8.13 -39.70 -19.45
N ALA A 577 -7.56 -38.55 -19.82
CA ALA A 577 -6.49 -38.49 -20.83
C ALA A 577 -5.13 -38.98 -20.29
N THR A 578 -4.88 -38.87 -18.99
CA THR A 578 -3.65 -39.33 -18.34
C THR A 578 -3.71 -40.77 -17.82
N GLY A 579 -4.90 -41.34 -17.58
CA GLY A 579 -5.08 -42.73 -17.10
C GLY A 579 -4.93 -43.86 -18.14
N GLY A 580 -4.56 -43.55 -19.39
CA GLY A 580 -4.54 -44.51 -20.50
C GLY A 580 -3.25 -45.32 -20.71
N LYS A 581 -2.26 -45.25 -19.80
CA LYS A 581 -1.03 -46.05 -19.89
C LYS A 581 -0.66 -46.68 -18.55
N GLY A 582 -1.01 -47.96 -18.40
CA GLY A 582 -0.62 -48.79 -17.27
C GLY A 582 -1.40 -50.10 -17.24
N SER A 583 -1.03 -51.03 -18.12
CA SER A 583 -1.57 -52.40 -18.12
C SER A 583 -0.67 -53.30 -17.27
N ALA A 584 -1.36 -54.06 -16.40
CA ALA A 584 -1.02 -55.39 -15.89
C ALA A 584 0.09 -55.51 -14.83
N VAL A 585 -0.33 -55.69 -13.57
CA VAL A 585 0.18 -56.77 -12.69
C VAL A 585 -1.01 -57.38 -11.94
N ASP A 586 -0.95 -58.70 -11.82
CA ASP A 586 -1.98 -59.67 -11.43
C ASP A 586 -2.63 -59.51 -10.05
N ALA A 587 -3.84 -60.06 -9.99
CA ALA A 587 -4.66 -60.25 -8.80
C ALA A 587 -4.10 -61.33 -7.86
N HIS A 588 -4.10 -61.03 -6.55
CA HIS A 588 -4.23 -62.03 -5.51
C HIS A 588 -5.18 -61.52 -4.40
N ASP A 589 -6.05 -62.43 -3.96
CA ASP A 589 -7.22 -62.24 -3.10
C ASP A 589 -6.86 -61.93 -1.63
N PRO A 590 -7.85 -61.49 -0.81
CA PRO A 590 -7.68 -60.87 0.50
C PRO A 590 -7.76 -61.86 1.66
N GLU A 591 -7.25 -61.47 2.85
CA GLU A 591 -7.98 -61.52 4.14
C GLU A 591 -7.10 -61.12 5.34
N GLU A 592 -7.79 -60.67 6.40
CA GLU A 592 -7.31 -60.33 7.77
C GLU A 592 -6.48 -59.04 7.91
N GLY A 593 -6.74 -58.09 8.81
CA GLY A 593 -7.63 -58.02 9.96
C GLY A 593 -7.00 -57.08 11.01
N VAL A 594 -7.82 -56.20 11.59
CA VAL A 594 -7.73 -55.64 12.97
C VAL A 594 -6.72 -54.51 13.27
N ALA A 595 -7.32 -53.37 13.67
CA ALA A 595 -6.97 -52.36 14.68
C ALA A 595 -5.52 -52.22 15.19
N VAL A 596 -4.98 -50.99 15.15
CA VAL A 596 -5.00 -49.95 16.20
C VAL A 596 -4.65 -48.60 15.55
#